data_AF-A0A9D5FRI4-F1
#
_entry.id   AF-A0A9D5FRI4-F1
#
_cell.length_a   1.000
_cell.length_b   1.000
_cell.length_c   1.000
_cell.angle_alpha   90.00
_cell.angle_beta   90.00
_cell.angle_gamma   90.00
#
_symmetry.space_group_name_H-M   'P 1'
#
loop_
_entity.id
_entity.type
_entity.pdbx_description
1 polymer ?
#
loop_
_entity_poly.entity_id
_entity_poly.type
_entity_poly.pdbx_seq_one_letter_code
_entity_poly.pdbx_strand_id
1 'polypeptide(L)'
;MQSGKIRVLFCNCSNSDIIADATKTKVLAALAGRGVEVMVLADLCRAVARRDARLEKLRGFKDLRIVACYPRAVKWLLHAAGIELDESVQLFNMRTQEAEGIVAALFRDIDTAGSSDVAVPQDADAWTPWFPAIDYSRCKNCKQCMNFCLFGVYTLSPEQVVQVTNPANCKNLCPACARICPEAAIIFPKLDESPINGAEIDDESVVKAKIKLNVKEMLGDDVYSALAERRKKAKARLLKPDFEKAMQERERCKKKP
;
A
#
# COMPACT_ATOMS: atom_id res chain seq x y z
N MET A 1 12.40 -33.45 7.95
CA MET A 1 11.56 -32.65 8.87
C MET A 1 12.30 -31.36 9.16
N GLN A 2 11.87 -30.23 8.57
CA GLN A 2 12.49 -28.94 8.88
C GLN A 2 12.05 -28.56 10.30
N SER A 3 12.98 -28.59 11.25
CA SER A 3 12.80 -28.04 12.59
C SER A 3 12.26 -26.61 12.45
N GLY A 4 11.05 -26.35 12.95
CA GLY A 4 10.33 -25.10 12.78
C GLY A 4 11.11 -23.92 13.35
N LYS A 5 11.83 -23.19 12.50
CA LYS A 5 12.44 -21.91 12.86
C LYS A 5 11.42 -20.81 12.61
N ILE A 6 11.17 -19.98 13.62
CA ILE A 6 10.36 -18.78 13.46
C ILE A 6 11.04 -17.85 12.46
N ARG A 7 10.26 -17.32 11.51
CA ARG A 7 10.73 -16.33 10.53
C ARG A 7 10.12 -14.98 10.85
N VAL A 8 10.96 -13.95 10.82
CA VAL A 8 10.53 -12.57 11.03
C VAL A 8 10.72 -11.78 9.74
N LEU A 9 9.65 -11.16 9.24
CA LEU A 9 9.73 -10.11 8.23
C LEU A 9 9.76 -8.75 8.93
N PHE A 10 10.80 -7.96 8.71
CA PHE A 10 10.89 -6.60 9.22
C PHE A 10 10.86 -5.60 8.05
N CYS A 11 9.93 -4.65 8.11
CA CYS A 11 9.85 -3.53 7.18
C CYS A 11 10.39 -2.25 7.84
N ASN A 12 11.47 -1.69 7.31
CA ASN A 12 12.05 -0.45 7.84
C ASN A 12 11.31 0.82 7.41
N CYS A 13 10.33 0.74 6.50
CA CYS A 13 9.58 1.89 5.95
C CYS A 13 10.49 3.07 5.52
N SER A 14 11.60 2.78 4.85
CA SER A 14 12.70 3.74 4.60
C SER A 14 12.31 4.91 3.68
N ASN A 15 11.11 4.88 3.09
CA ASN A 15 10.63 5.94 2.21
C ASN A 15 9.47 6.75 2.81
N SER A 16 9.32 6.80 4.14
CA SER A 16 8.35 7.64 4.84
C SER A 16 8.65 7.77 6.33
N ASP A 17 8.29 8.91 6.93
CA ASP A 17 8.50 9.20 8.36
C ASP A 17 7.30 8.83 9.25
N ILE A 18 6.38 7.99 8.75
CA ILE A 18 5.18 7.56 9.49
C ILE A 18 5.45 6.63 10.67
N ILE A 19 6.69 6.14 10.81
CA ILE A 19 7.14 5.29 11.92
C ILE A 19 8.37 5.96 12.53
N ALA A 20 8.34 6.17 13.84
CA ALA A 20 9.43 6.78 14.58
C ALA A 20 10.76 6.00 14.42
N ASP A 21 11.85 6.71 14.18
CA ASP A 21 13.19 6.13 14.03
C ASP A 21 13.66 5.36 15.26
N ALA A 22 13.29 5.84 16.45
CA ALA A 22 13.56 5.14 17.71
C ALA A 22 12.92 3.75 17.75
N THR A 23 11.66 3.62 17.31
CA THR A 23 10.95 2.34 17.24
C THR A 23 11.62 1.39 16.24
N LYS A 24 11.91 1.87 15.02
CA LYS A 24 12.58 1.07 13.97
C LYS A 24 13.93 0.54 14.47
N THR A 25 14.75 1.43 15.00
CA THR A 25 16.12 1.11 15.46
C THR A 25 16.07 0.10 16.60
N LYS A 26 15.18 0.29 17.58
CA LYS A 26 15.07 -0.59 18.74
C LYS A 26 14.60 -1.99 18.37
N VAL A 27 13.57 -2.10 17.53
CA VAL A 27 13.06 -3.42 17.10
C VAL A 27 14.07 -4.13 16.19
N LEU A 28 14.72 -3.40 15.27
CA LEU A 28 15.76 -3.96 14.41
C LEU A 28 16.96 -4.48 15.21
N ALA A 29 17.46 -3.70 16.17
CA ALA A 29 18.56 -4.10 17.04
C ALA A 29 18.21 -5.36 17.85
N ALA A 30 16.94 -5.49 18.27
CA ALA A 30 16.46 -6.68 18.95
C ALA A 30 16.38 -7.92 18.03
N LEU A 31 16.28 -7.76 16.71
CA LEU A 31 16.29 -8.89 15.77
C LEU A 31 17.71 -9.43 15.54
N ALA A 32 18.74 -8.62 15.79
CA ALA A 32 20.13 -9.08 15.77
C ALA A 32 20.42 -10.02 16.95
N GLY A 33 21.19 -11.07 16.70
CA GLY A 33 21.67 -11.95 17.78
C GLY A 33 20.63 -12.89 18.42
N ARG A 34 19.52 -13.19 17.73
CA ARG A 34 18.51 -14.16 18.20
C ARG A 34 18.33 -15.29 17.20
N GLY A 35 17.98 -16.49 17.67
CA GLY A 35 17.86 -17.72 16.86
C GLY A 35 16.76 -17.74 15.79
N VAL A 36 16.31 -16.58 15.31
CA VAL A 36 15.26 -16.40 14.30
C VAL A 36 15.85 -16.13 12.92
N GLU A 37 15.14 -16.56 11.88
CA GLU A 37 15.47 -16.16 10.51
C GLU A 37 14.82 -14.81 10.22
N VAL A 38 15.63 -13.78 9.92
CA VAL A 38 15.13 -12.43 9.70
C VAL A 38 15.25 -12.04 8.23
N MET A 39 14.12 -11.64 7.62
CA MET A 39 14.07 -10.98 6.33
C MET A 39 13.86 -9.48 6.56
N VAL A 40 14.85 -8.67 6.20
CA VAL A 40 14.76 -7.21 6.28
C VAL A 40 14.43 -6.63 4.91
N LEU A 41 13.39 -5.80 4.86
CA LEU A 41 13.04 -4.96 3.73
C LEU A 41 13.26 -3.50 4.09
N ALA A 42 13.89 -2.76 3.18
CA ALA A 42 13.96 -1.31 3.29
C ALA A 42 12.55 -0.70 3.31
N ASP A 43 11.66 -1.15 2.41
CA ASP A 43 10.28 -0.70 2.32
C ASP A 43 9.38 -1.81 1.72
N LEU A 44 8.39 -2.27 2.49
CA LEU A 44 7.45 -3.30 2.03
C LEU A 44 6.57 -2.81 0.87
N CYS A 45 6.19 -1.53 0.85
CA CYS A 45 5.39 -0.99 -0.25
C CYS A 45 6.20 -1.04 -1.55
N ARG A 46 7.49 -0.69 -1.51
CA ARG A 46 8.39 -0.84 -2.66
C ARG A 46 8.52 -2.30 -3.09
N ALA A 47 8.77 -3.20 -2.15
CA ALA A 47 8.94 -4.62 -2.43
C ALA A 47 7.72 -5.20 -3.16
N VAL A 48 6.51 -4.84 -2.71
CA VAL A 48 5.25 -5.23 -3.36
C VAL A 48 5.12 -4.60 -4.75
N ALA A 49 5.33 -3.29 -4.88
CA ALA A 49 5.19 -2.59 -6.16
C ALA A 49 6.19 -3.08 -7.23
N ARG A 50 7.37 -3.53 -6.81
CA ARG A 50 8.43 -4.06 -7.68
C ARG A 50 8.37 -5.58 -7.85
N ARG A 51 7.41 -6.27 -7.23
CA ARG A 51 7.29 -7.73 -7.25
C ARG A 51 8.59 -8.41 -6.81
N ASP A 52 9.16 -7.95 -5.69
CA ASP A 52 10.41 -8.47 -5.15
C ASP A 52 10.28 -9.99 -4.87
N ALA A 53 11.10 -10.78 -5.56
CA ALA A 53 11.07 -12.24 -5.49
C ALA A 53 11.35 -12.79 -4.08
N ARG A 54 11.95 -12.00 -3.17
CA ARG A 54 12.15 -12.41 -1.78
C ARG A 54 10.82 -12.63 -1.05
N LEU A 55 9.77 -11.91 -1.42
CA LEU A 55 8.44 -12.06 -0.82
C LEU A 55 7.85 -13.46 -1.04
N GLU A 56 8.22 -14.13 -2.13
CA GLU A 56 7.77 -15.50 -2.42
C GLU A 56 8.17 -16.51 -1.33
N LYS A 57 9.27 -16.23 -0.60
CA LYS A 57 9.73 -17.06 0.52
C LYS A 57 8.78 -17.02 1.73
N LEU A 58 7.81 -16.11 1.75
CA LEU A 58 6.81 -16.02 2.81
C LEU A 58 5.63 -16.97 2.58
N ARG A 59 5.39 -17.44 1.34
CA ARG A 59 4.26 -18.30 1.01
C ARG A 59 4.32 -19.62 1.79
N GLY A 60 3.22 -19.97 2.45
CA GLY A 60 3.08 -21.23 3.17
C GLY A 60 3.93 -21.36 4.44
N PHE A 61 4.58 -20.28 4.89
CA PHE A 61 5.35 -20.29 6.13
C PHE A 61 4.40 -20.12 7.32
N LYS A 62 4.32 -21.14 8.19
CA LYS A 62 3.36 -21.18 9.31
C LYS A 62 3.76 -20.26 10.47
N ASP A 63 5.03 -20.33 10.90
CA ASP A 63 5.52 -19.56 12.04
C ASP A 63 6.12 -18.21 11.60
N LEU A 64 5.30 -17.40 10.93
CA LEU A 64 5.68 -16.08 10.40
C LEU A 64 5.25 -14.96 11.36
N ARG A 65 6.22 -14.11 11.73
CA ARG A 65 6.00 -12.87 12.48
C ARG A 65 6.37 -11.70 11.58
N ILE A 66 5.52 -10.69 11.48
CA ILE A 66 5.74 -9.54 10.61
C ILE A 66 5.72 -8.26 11.43
N VAL A 67 6.81 -7.50 11.36
CA VAL A 67 6.98 -6.20 12.01
C VAL A 67 6.96 -5.12 10.93
N ALA A 68 5.89 -4.33 10.89
CA ALA A 68 5.69 -3.33 9.85
C ALA A 68 4.75 -2.21 10.33
N CYS A 69 3.89 -1.69 9.45
CA CYS A 69 2.84 -0.74 9.78
C CYS A 69 1.53 -1.45 10.19
N TYR A 70 0.38 -0.81 9.99
CA TYR A 70 -0.91 -1.35 10.39
C TYR A 70 -1.19 -2.75 9.81
N PRO A 71 -1.73 -3.71 10.58
CA PRO A 71 -1.96 -5.09 10.14
C PRO A 71 -2.81 -5.19 8.87
N ARG A 72 -3.90 -4.41 8.80
CA ARG A 72 -4.78 -4.34 7.64
C ARG A 72 -4.04 -3.87 6.38
N ALA A 73 -3.15 -2.88 6.49
CA ALA A 73 -2.33 -2.44 5.36
C ALA A 73 -1.36 -3.53 4.90
N VAL A 74 -0.66 -4.19 5.84
CA VAL A 74 0.30 -5.26 5.56
C VAL A 74 -0.37 -6.44 4.88
N LYS A 75 -1.52 -6.89 5.39
CA LYS A 75 -2.32 -7.98 4.82
C LYS A 75 -2.63 -7.73 3.35
N TRP A 76 -3.18 -6.57 3.02
CA TRP A 76 -3.62 -6.27 1.66
C TRP A 76 -2.48 -5.87 0.71
N LEU A 77 -1.36 -5.39 1.23
CA LEU A 77 -0.12 -5.27 0.47
C LEU A 77 0.43 -6.65 0.06
N LEU A 78 0.48 -7.60 0.99
CA LEU A 78 0.97 -8.95 0.71
C LEU A 78 0.01 -9.73 -0.20
N HIS A 79 -1.30 -9.60 -0.02
CA HIS A 79 -2.31 -10.11 -0.96
C HIS A 79 -2.10 -9.53 -2.37
N ALA A 80 -1.74 -8.24 -2.52
CA ALA A 80 -1.43 -7.66 -3.82
C ALA A 80 -0.15 -8.25 -4.47
N ALA A 81 0.77 -8.78 -3.66
CA ALA A 81 1.90 -9.61 -4.12
C ALA A 81 1.52 -11.10 -4.31
N GLY A 82 0.24 -11.45 -4.12
CA GLY A 82 -0.30 -12.80 -4.22
C GLY A 82 -0.05 -13.67 -2.99
N ILE A 83 0.38 -13.10 -1.87
CA ILE A 83 0.69 -13.82 -0.64
C ILE A 83 -0.49 -13.73 0.32
N GLU A 84 -1.17 -14.86 0.50
CA GLU A 84 -2.21 -14.99 1.52
C GLU A 84 -1.57 -15.24 2.89
N LEU A 85 -1.96 -14.45 3.88
CA LEU A 85 -1.54 -14.64 5.26
C LEU A 85 -2.51 -15.60 5.96
N ASP A 86 -1.95 -16.61 6.60
CA ASP A 86 -2.68 -17.52 7.49
C ASP A 86 -3.04 -16.84 8.82
N GLU A 87 -4.03 -17.37 9.53
CA GLU A 87 -4.47 -16.84 10.83
C GLU A 87 -3.39 -16.98 11.93
N SER A 88 -2.43 -17.89 11.76
CA SER A 88 -1.28 -18.05 12.65
C SER A 88 -0.22 -16.93 12.52
N VAL A 89 -0.27 -16.13 11.45
CA VAL A 89 0.69 -15.05 11.22
C VAL A 89 0.50 -13.95 12.26
N GLN A 90 1.57 -13.61 12.98
CA GLN A 90 1.54 -12.53 13.96
C GLN A 90 1.98 -11.21 13.33
N LEU A 91 1.16 -10.18 13.44
CA LEU A 91 1.42 -8.84 12.91
C LEU A 91 1.69 -7.86 14.05
N PHE A 92 2.82 -7.15 13.96
CA PHE A 92 3.26 -6.14 14.91
C PHE A 92 3.32 -4.77 14.23
N ASN A 93 2.53 -3.83 14.74
CA ASN A 93 2.34 -2.49 14.21
C ASN A 93 3.25 -1.47 14.90
N MET A 94 4.33 -1.09 14.23
CA MET A 94 5.26 -0.08 14.73
C MET A 94 4.71 1.36 14.73
N ARG A 95 3.52 1.61 14.16
CA ARG A 95 2.91 2.95 14.20
C ARG A 95 2.26 3.27 15.54
N THR A 96 1.81 2.26 16.27
CA THR A 96 0.99 2.47 17.47
C THR A 96 1.40 1.59 18.66
N GLN A 97 2.19 0.54 18.44
CA GLN A 97 2.70 -0.28 19.54
C GLN A 97 4.08 0.19 19.96
N GLU A 98 4.33 0.15 21.27
CA GLU A 98 5.64 0.44 21.85
C GLU A 98 6.67 -0.63 21.46
N ALA A 99 7.90 -0.18 21.21
CA ALA A 99 8.99 -1.05 20.74
C ALA A 99 9.27 -2.22 21.71
N GLU A 100 9.25 -1.95 23.02
CA GLU A 100 9.43 -2.93 24.09
C GLU A 100 8.35 -4.01 24.04
N GLY A 101 7.10 -3.60 23.83
CA GLY A 101 5.97 -4.52 23.73
C GLY A 101 6.07 -5.40 22.48
N ILE A 102 6.48 -4.82 21.35
CA ILE A 102 6.76 -5.56 20.12
C ILE A 102 7.87 -6.58 20.36
N VAL A 103 9.01 -6.16 20.94
CA VAL A 103 10.15 -7.04 21.20
C VAL A 103 9.79 -8.17 22.16
N ALA A 104 9.09 -7.88 23.26
CA ALA A 104 8.67 -8.89 24.21
C ALA A 104 7.74 -9.94 23.57
N ALA A 105 6.81 -9.51 22.72
CA ALA A 105 5.90 -10.42 22.02
C ALA A 105 6.60 -11.21 20.90
N LEU A 106 7.52 -10.58 20.16
CA LEU A 106 8.30 -11.20 19.10
C LEU A 106 9.17 -12.36 19.58
N PHE A 107 9.51 -12.43 20.87
CA PHE A 107 10.40 -13.45 21.42
C PHE A 107 9.79 -14.28 22.56
N ARG A 108 8.48 -14.14 22.83
CA ARG A 108 7.80 -14.82 23.95
C ARG A 108 8.05 -16.33 24.05
N ASP A 109 8.26 -16.99 22.91
CA ASP A 109 8.41 -18.45 22.80
C ASP A 109 9.76 -18.84 22.16
N ILE A 110 10.78 -17.97 22.25
CA ILE A 110 12.10 -18.18 21.66
C ILE A 110 13.17 -18.14 22.76
N ASP A 111 13.70 -19.31 23.11
CA ASP A 111 14.68 -19.48 24.20
C ASP A 111 16.15 -19.37 23.77
N THR A 112 16.44 -19.22 22.47
CA THR A 112 17.81 -19.38 21.95
C THR A 112 18.52 -18.06 21.63
N ALA A 113 19.71 -17.90 22.22
CA ALA A 113 20.73 -16.96 21.78
C ALA A 113 21.23 -17.37 20.39
N GLY A 114 21.17 -16.45 19.44
CA GLY A 114 21.69 -16.64 18.08
C GLY A 114 22.74 -15.59 17.76
N SER A 115 23.33 -15.67 16.58
CA SER A 115 24.22 -14.65 16.05
C SER A 115 23.81 -14.42 14.61
N SER A 116 23.06 -13.35 14.38
CA SER A 116 22.59 -12.94 13.06
C SER A 116 22.89 -11.45 12.92
N ASP A 117 23.73 -11.09 11.95
CA ASP A 117 23.89 -9.69 11.55
C ASP A 117 22.66 -9.28 10.74
N VAL A 118 21.96 -8.26 11.22
CA VAL A 118 20.73 -7.76 10.61
C VAL A 118 20.98 -6.33 10.15
N ALA A 119 21.10 -6.15 8.84
CA ALA A 119 21.28 -4.84 8.22
C ALA A 119 20.07 -4.48 7.36
N VAL A 120 19.72 -3.19 7.31
CA VAL A 120 18.71 -2.68 6.39
C VAL A 120 19.34 -2.55 4.99
N PRO A 121 18.77 -3.19 3.96
CA PRO A 121 19.22 -3.00 2.58
C PRO A 121 19.09 -1.52 2.17
N GLN A 122 20.01 -1.03 1.35
CA GLN A 122 19.89 0.32 0.79
C GLN A 122 18.82 0.36 -0.30
N ASP A 123 17.97 1.38 -0.26
CA ASP A 123 17.05 1.73 -1.34
C ASP A 123 17.76 2.69 -2.30
N ALA A 124 18.10 2.22 -3.51
CA ALA A 124 18.72 3.05 -4.55
C ALA A 124 17.71 3.77 -5.47
N ASP A 125 16.41 3.51 -5.29
CA ASP A 125 15.34 3.99 -6.18
C ASP A 125 14.73 5.31 -5.66
N ALA A 126 14.85 6.37 -6.45
CA ALA A 126 14.35 7.71 -6.14
C ALA A 126 12.80 7.81 -6.09
N TRP A 127 12.07 6.83 -6.64
CA TRP A 127 10.62 6.85 -6.60
C TRP A 127 10.11 6.51 -5.19
N THR A 128 9.26 7.35 -4.60
CA THR A 128 8.55 7.02 -3.36
C THR A 128 7.40 6.05 -3.64
N PRO A 129 7.33 4.88 -2.97
CA PRO A 129 6.29 3.88 -3.22
C PRO A 129 4.97 4.29 -2.55
N TRP A 130 4.36 5.34 -3.13
CA TRP A 130 3.04 5.85 -2.79
C TRP A 130 2.01 5.24 -3.75
N PHE A 131 1.19 4.31 -3.26
CA PHE A 131 0.12 3.70 -4.03
C PHE A 131 -0.93 3.07 -3.10
N PRO A 132 -2.16 2.85 -3.58
CA PRO A 132 -3.20 2.21 -2.79
C PRO A 132 -3.02 0.69 -2.71
N ALA A 133 -3.39 0.09 -1.58
CA ALA A 133 -3.81 -1.30 -1.47
C ALA A 133 -5.35 -1.38 -1.40
N ILE A 134 -5.92 -2.54 -1.76
CA ILE A 134 -7.37 -2.77 -1.71
C ILE A 134 -7.67 -3.80 -0.64
N ASP A 135 -8.53 -3.42 0.30
CA ASP A 135 -9.13 -4.31 1.27
C ASP A 135 -10.30 -5.08 0.66
N TYR A 136 -10.06 -6.33 0.24
CA TYR A 136 -11.09 -7.14 -0.41
C TYR A 136 -12.12 -7.72 0.56
N SER A 137 -11.90 -7.73 1.88
CA SER A 137 -12.98 -8.11 2.82
C SER A 137 -14.05 -7.02 2.91
N ARG A 138 -13.70 -5.79 2.54
CA ARG A 138 -14.59 -4.63 2.52
C ARG A 138 -15.07 -4.26 1.12
N CYS A 139 -14.24 -4.45 0.11
CA CYS A 139 -14.52 -4.01 -1.25
C CYS A 139 -15.71 -4.77 -1.86
N LYS A 140 -16.78 -4.06 -2.19
CA LYS A 140 -17.93 -4.61 -2.94
C LYS A 140 -17.77 -4.54 -4.46
N ASN A 141 -16.55 -4.33 -4.95
CA ASN A 141 -16.22 -4.26 -6.38
C ASN A 141 -17.07 -3.24 -7.20
N CYS A 142 -17.44 -2.10 -6.60
CA CYS A 142 -18.28 -1.07 -7.22
C CYS A 142 -17.59 -0.22 -8.32
N LYS A 143 -16.28 -0.41 -8.52
CA LYS A 143 -15.45 0.24 -9.55
C LYS A 143 -15.33 1.78 -9.43
N GLN A 144 -15.85 2.40 -8.37
CA GLN A 144 -15.75 3.86 -8.18
C GLN A 144 -14.30 4.36 -8.10
N CYS A 145 -13.40 3.66 -7.40
CA CYS A 145 -11.98 4.01 -7.31
C CYS A 145 -11.28 4.02 -8.69
N MET A 146 -11.53 2.99 -9.50
CA MET A 146 -11.06 2.90 -10.88
C MET A 146 -11.67 4.00 -11.75
N ASN A 147 -12.96 4.31 -11.55
CA ASN A 147 -13.67 5.36 -12.27
C ASN A 147 -13.19 6.77 -11.94
N PHE A 148 -12.77 6.97 -10.70
CA PHE A 148 -12.26 8.23 -10.20
C PHE A 148 -10.80 8.48 -10.57
N CYS A 149 -9.96 7.45 -10.55
CA CYS A 149 -8.54 7.57 -10.84
C CYS A 149 -8.30 8.00 -12.29
N LEU A 150 -7.57 9.12 -12.47
CA LEU A 150 -7.19 9.63 -13.78
C LEU A 150 -5.82 9.14 -14.25
N PHE A 151 -5.09 8.43 -13.39
CA PHE A 151 -3.70 8.04 -13.63
C PHE A 151 -3.55 6.57 -14.04
N GLY A 152 -4.65 5.82 -14.20
CA GLY A 152 -4.57 4.43 -14.66
C GLY A 152 -3.94 3.47 -13.65
N VAL A 153 -4.03 3.77 -12.35
CA VAL A 153 -3.52 2.92 -11.26
C VAL A 153 -4.23 1.55 -11.23
N TYR A 154 -5.52 1.55 -11.56
CA TYR A 154 -6.40 0.39 -11.45
C TYR A 154 -6.74 -0.23 -12.81
N THR A 155 -6.87 -1.55 -12.85
CA THR A 155 -7.46 -2.29 -13.97
C THR A 155 -8.44 -3.35 -13.43
N LEU A 156 -9.15 -4.02 -14.33
CA LEU A 156 -10.00 -5.17 -14.00
C LEU A 156 -9.23 -6.46 -14.28
N SER A 157 -9.38 -7.45 -13.39
CA SER A 157 -9.01 -8.84 -13.66
C SER A 157 -9.95 -9.48 -14.70
N PRO A 158 -9.65 -10.68 -15.22
CA PRO A 158 -10.57 -11.43 -16.07
C PRO A 158 -11.96 -11.63 -15.44
N GLU A 159 -12.00 -11.82 -14.12
CA GLU A 159 -13.22 -11.99 -13.30
C GLU A 159 -13.91 -10.65 -12.97
N GLN A 160 -13.52 -9.56 -13.63
CA GLN A 160 -14.09 -8.22 -13.46
C GLN A 160 -13.87 -7.62 -12.06
N VAL A 161 -12.81 -8.05 -11.36
CA VAL A 161 -12.44 -7.52 -10.04
C VAL A 161 -11.43 -6.40 -10.18
N VAL A 162 -11.64 -5.27 -9.48
CA VAL A 162 -10.69 -4.15 -9.48
C VAL A 162 -9.38 -4.56 -8.81
N GLN A 163 -8.26 -4.28 -9.48
CA GLN A 163 -6.90 -4.53 -9.00
C GLN A 163 -6.01 -3.30 -9.18
N VAL A 164 -5.01 -3.14 -8.32
CA VAL A 164 -3.95 -2.15 -8.48
C VAL A 164 -2.83 -2.77 -9.30
N THR A 165 -2.73 -2.41 -10.58
CA THR A 165 -1.76 -3.00 -11.52
C THR A 165 -0.65 -2.05 -11.91
N ASN A 166 -0.88 -0.74 -11.82
CA ASN A 166 0.12 0.29 -12.12
C ASN A 166 0.36 1.18 -10.89
N PRO A 167 0.96 0.65 -9.80
CA PRO A 167 1.18 1.41 -8.57
C PRO A 167 2.04 2.66 -8.79
N ALA A 168 3.04 2.60 -9.68
CA ALA A 168 3.92 3.72 -10.02
C ALA A 168 3.20 4.91 -10.68
N ASN A 169 2.02 4.70 -11.25
CA ASN A 169 1.25 5.79 -11.83
C ASN A 169 0.50 6.62 -10.78
N CYS A 170 0.42 6.16 -9.52
CA CYS A 170 -0.28 6.90 -8.50
C CYS A 170 0.44 8.23 -8.25
N LYS A 171 -0.30 9.34 -8.38
CA LYS A 171 0.26 10.66 -8.06
C LYS A 171 0.57 10.71 -6.56
N ASN A 172 1.84 10.94 -6.23
CA ASN A 172 2.30 11.09 -4.84
C ASN A 172 1.39 12.03 -4.06
N LEU A 173 1.08 11.65 -2.81
CA LEU A 173 0.23 12.38 -1.86
C LEU A 173 -1.24 12.57 -2.29
N CYS A 174 -1.72 11.80 -3.27
CA CYS A 174 -3.13 11.82 -3.67
C CYS A 174 -3.90 10.60 -3.12
N PRO A 175 -4.66 10.73 -2.01
CA PRO A 175 -5.51 9.67 -1.47
C PRO A 175 -6.98 9.78 -1.93
N ALA A 176 -7.25 10.53 -2.99
CA ALA A 176 -8.61 10.95 -3.32
C ALA A 176 -9.56 9.79 -3.65
N CYS A 177 -9.07 8.69 -4.24
CA CYS A 177 -9.87 7.48 -4.45
C CYS A 177 -10.27 6.77 -3.14
N ALA A 178 -9.52 6.95 -2.05
CA ALA A 178 -9.88 6.41 -0.75
C ALA A 178 -10.97 7.22 -0.06
N ARG A 179 -10.94 8.55 -0.20
CA ARG A 179 -11.94 9.46 0.39
C ARG A 179 -13.35 9.30 -0.17
N ILE A 180 -13.47 8.75 -1.38
CA ILE A 180 -14.75 8.50 -2.06
C ILE A 180 -15.18 7.03 -2.03
N CYS A 181 -14.40 6.12 -1.43
CA CYS A 181 -14.75 4.72 -1.38
C CYS A 181 -15.86 4.49 -0.34
N PRO A 182 -17.07 4.04 -0.72
CA PRO A 182 -18.21 3.91 0.20
C PRO A 182 -17.99 2.87 1.30
N GLU A 183 -17.07 1.93 1.07
CA GLU A 183 -16.73 0.84 1.99
C GLU A 183 -15.40 1.06 2.71
N ALA A 184 -14.80 2.26 2.61
CA ALA A 184 -13.49 2.57 3.20
C ALA A 184 -12.39 1.53 2.87
N ALA A 185 -12.49 0.89 1.70
CA ALA A 185 -11.68 -0.29 1.34
C ALA A 185 -10.32 0.06 0.71
N ILE A 186 -10.08 1.31 0.34
CA ILE A 186 -8.81 1.71 -0.28
C ILE A 186 -7.87 2.21 0.81
N ILE A 187 -6.67 1.62 0.87
CA ILE A 187 -5.67 1.88 1.91
C ILE A 187 -4.45 2.57 1.30
N PHE A 188 -3.98 3.66 1.90
CA PHE A 188 -2.69 4.28 1.62
C PHE A 188 -1.79 4.15 2.85
N PRO A 189 -0.90 3.14 2.93
CA PRO A 189 -0.15 2.82 4.15
C PRO A 189 0.72 3.99 4.68
N LYS A 190 1.20 4.83 3.76
CA LYS A 190 2.07 6.00 4.05
C LYS A 190 1.30 7.29 4.33
N LEU A 191 -0.03 7.27 4.32
CA LEU A 191 -0.83 8.41 4.73
C LEU A 191 -0.97 8.44 6.25
N ASP A 192 -1.09 9.63 6.83
CA ASP A 192 -1.39 9.83 8.25
C ASP A 192 -2.85 10.26 8.47
N GLU A 193 -3.79 9.52 7.88
CA GLU A 193 -5.22 9.76 8.02
C GLU A 193 -5.92 8.42 8.28
N SER A 194 -6.48 8.25 9.47
CA SER A 194 -7.30 7.07 9.80
C SER A 194 -8.70 7.18 9.18
N PRO A 195 -9.29 6.09 8.65
CA PRO A 195 -8.74 4.73 8.53
C PRO A 195 -8.05 4.46 7.18
N ILE A 196 -7.85 5.49 6.34
CA ILE A 196 -7.25 5.35 5.01
C ILE A 196 -5.81 4.82 5.12
N ASN A 197 -5.11 5.13 6.20
CA ASN A 197 -3.77 4.62 6.49
C ASN A 197 -3.71 3.11 6.81
N GLY A 198 -4.86 2.44 6.90
CA GLY A 198 -4.97 1.03 7.26
C GLY A 198 -5.15 0.78 8.75
N ALA A 199 -5.39 1.81 9.56
CA ALA A 199 -5.86 1.62 10.93
C ALA A 199 -7.19 0.85 10.96
N GLU A 200 -7.46 0.23 12.11
CA GLU A 200 -8.75 -0.37 12.40
C GLU A 200 -9.85 0.69 12.35
N ILE A 201 -11.07 0.24 12.02
CA ILE A 201 -12.24 1.09 11.93
C ILE A 201 -13.06 0.87 13.20
N ASP A 202 -12.90 1.77 14.17
CA ASP A 202 -13.60 1.65 15.44
C ASP A 202 -15.08 2.08 15.34
N ASP A 203 -15.38 3.08 14.51
CA ASP A 203 -16.73 3.61 14.32
C ASP A 203 -17.12 3.69 12.83
N GLU A 204 -17.83 2.66 12.37
CA GLU A 204 -18.38 2.57 11.02
C GLU A 204 -19.34 3.72 10.67
N SER A 205 -20.08 4.26 11.66
CA SER A 205 -21.07 5.30 11.42
C SER A 205 -20.41 6.64 11.11
N VAL A 206 -19.37 7.00 11.86
CA VAL A 206 -18.56 8.22 11.65
C VAL A 206 -17.82 8.15 10.32
N VAL A 207 -17.19 7.01 10.01
CA VAL A 207 -16.48 6.81 8.74
C VAL A 207 -17.44 6.95 7.57
N LYS A 208 -18.62 6.31 7.62
CA LYS A 208 -19.64 6.43 6.57
C LYS A 208 -20.17 7.87 6.44
N ALA A 209 -20.38 8.58 7.54
CA ALA A 209 -20.81 9.97 7.51
C ALA A 209 -19.77 10.86 6.80
N LYS A 210 -18.48 10.73 7.16
CA LYS A 210 -17.38 11.47 6.52
C LYS A 210 -17.29 11.17 5.02
N ILE A 211 -17.39 9.90 4.62
CA ILE A 211 -17.35 9.50 3.22
C ILE A 211 -18.55 10.08 2.45
N LYS A 212 -19.76 10.04 3.02
CA LYS A 212 -20.95 10.64 2.38
C LYS A 212 -20.76 12.13 2.10
N LEU A 213 -20.19 12.87 3.05
CA LEU A 213 -19.86 14.29 2.85
C LEU A 213 -18.83 14.48 1.73
N ASN A 214 -17.73 13.72 1.75
CA ASN A 214 -16.71 13.78 0.70
C ASN A 214 -17.29 13.45 -0.69
N VAL A 215 -18.12 12.42 -0.80
CA VAL A 215 -18.75 12.03 -2.06
C VAL A 215 -19.65 13.14 -2.56
N LYS A 216 -20.47 13.72 -1.68
CA LYS A 216 -21.36 14.84 -2.04
C LYS A 216 -20.57 16.07 -2.50
N GLU A 217 -19.51 16.44 -1.79
CA GLU A 217 -18.65 17.57 -2.15
C GLU A 217 -17.88 17.35 -3.47
N MET A 218 -17.40 16.14 -3.70
CA MET A 218 -16.54 15.84 -4.85
C MET A 218 -17.29 15.45 -6.12
N LEU A 219 -18.46 14.80 -5.97
CA LEU A 219 -19.17 14.12 -7.06
C LEU A 219 -20.67 14.49 -7.12
N GLY A 220 -21.21 15.20 -6.13
CA GLY A 220 -22.64 15.52 -6.07
C GLY A 220 -23.52 14.28 -5.85
N ASP A 221 -24.79 14.38 -6.21
CA ASP A 221 -25.79 13.33 -5.96
C ASP A 221 -25.74 12.20 -7.01
N ASP A 222 -25.42 12.51 -8.28
CA ASP A 222 -25.23 11.51 -9.33
C ASP A 222 -23.74 11.19 -9.56
N VAL A 223 -23.26 10.26 -8.73
CA VAL A 223 -21.86 9.82 -8.69
C VAL A 223 -21.36 9.33 -10.05
N TYR A 224 -22.15 8.53 -10.77
CA TYR A 224 -21.68 7.91 -12.02
C TYR A 224 -21.59 8.93 -13.15
N SER A 225 -22.57 9.82 -13.28
CA SER A 225 -22.52 10.90 -14.27
C SER A 225 -21.38 11.87 -13.97
N ALA A 226 -21.15 12.21 -12.70
CA ALA A 226 -20.03 13.06 -12.30
C ALA A 226 -18.66 12.44 -12.63
N LEU A 227 -18.50 11.14 -12.40
CA LEU A 227 -17.28 10.40 -12.75
C LEU A 227 -17.06 10.36 -14.27
N ALA A 228 -18.12 10.14 -15.06
CA ALA A 228 -18.06 10.14 -16.51
C ALA A 228 -17.62 11.51 -17.07
N GLU A 229 -18.22 12.59 -16.58
CA GLU A 229 -17.88 13.96 -16.98
C GLU A 229 -16.45 14.34 -16.58
N ARG A 230 -15.99 13.94 -15.39
CA ARG A 230 -14.62 14.14 -14.95
C ARG A 230 -13.62 13.47 -15.89
N ARG A 231 -13.88 12.24 -16.31
CA ARG A 231 -13.05 11.51 -17.28
C ARG A 231 -13.04 12.18 -18.65
N LYS A 232 -14.20 12.63 -19.14
CA LYS A 232 -14.32 13.36 -20.41
C LYS A 232 -13.50 14.65 -20.40
N LYS A 233 -13.62 15.45 -19.32
CA LYS A 233 -12.83 16.68 -19.12
C LYS A 233 -11.33 16.40 -19.01
N ALA A 234 -10.93 15.37 -18.28
CA ALA A 234 -9.54 14.98 -18.15
C ALA A 234 -8.95 14.54 -19.50
N LYS A 235 -9.67 13.69 -20.25
CA LYS A 235 -9.27 13.25 -21.59
C LYS A 235 -9.15 14.43 -22.55
N ALA A 236 -10.10 15.36 -22.54
CA ALA A 236 -10.03 16.57 -23.36
C ALA A 236 -8.81 17.45 -23.01
N ARG A 237 -8.47 17.58 -21.73
CA ARG A 237 -7.29 18.34 -21.28
C ARG A 237 -5.97 17.65 -21.64
N LEU A 238 -5.91 16.32 -21.58
CA LEU A 238 -4.72 15.55 -21.94
C LEU A 238 -4.49 15.53 -23.45
N LEU A 239 -5.55 15.51 -24.26
CA LEU A 239 -5.46 15.52 -25.73
C LEU A 239 -5.24 16.92 -26.33
N LYS A 240 -5.56 17.99 -25.60
CA LYS A 240 -5.37 19.38 -26.06
C LYS A 240 -3.92 19.70 -26.45
N PRO A 241 -2.91 19.38 -25.63
CA PRO A 241 -1.50 19.58 -26.00
C PRO A 241 -1.10 18.85 -27.28
N ASP A 242 -1.53 17.59 -27.44
CA ASP A 242 -1.20 16.79 -28.63
C ASP A 242 -1.87 17.36 -29.89
N PHE A 243 -3.11 17.84 -29.76
CA PHE A 243 -3.82 18.50 -30.86
C PHE A 243 -3.19 19.84 -31.25
N GLU A 244 -2.81 20.67 -30.26
CA GLU A 244 -2.09 21.93 -30.50
C GLU A 244 -0.74 21.68 -31.19
N LYS A 245 -0.01 20.64 -30.76
CA LYS A 245 1.25 20.22 -31.37
C LYS A 245 1.07 19.76 -32.81
N ALA A 246 0.06 18.92 -33.07
CA ALA A 246 -0.27 18.44 -34.42
C ALA A 246 -0.71 19.59 -35.35
N MET A 247 -1.44 20.58 -34.85
CA MET A 247 -1.82 21.77 -35.60
C MET A 247 -0.61 22.65 -35.94
N GLN A 248 0.30 22.86 -34.99
CA GLN A 248 1.56 23.60 -35.21
C GLN A 248 2.47 22.90 -36.23
N GLU A 249 2.57 21.57 -36.18
CA GLU A 249 3.31 20.78 -37.18
C GLU A 249 2.68 20.91 -38.58
N ARG A 250 1.35 20.86 -38.68
CA ARG A 250 0.63 21.06 -39.95
C ARG A 250 0.84 22.45 -40.53
N GLU A 251 0.86 23.50 -39.70
CA GLU A 251 1.17 24.87 -40.15
C GLU A 251 2.63 25.03 -40.58
N ARG A 252 3.57 24.37 -39.90
CA ARG A 252 4.99 24.34 -40.32
C ARG A 252 5.17 23.64 -41.66
N CYS A 253 4.49 22.53 -41.91
CA CYS A 253 4.54 21.84 -43.20
C CYS A 253 3.95 22.68 -44.35
N LYS A 254 2.94 23.53 -44.08
CA LYS A 254 2.39 24.48 -45.08
C LYS A 254 3.31 25.66 -45.40
N LYS A 255 4.30 25.93 -44.56
CA LYS A 255 5.25 27.05 -44.70
C LYS A 255 6.63 26.63 -45.24
N LYS A 256 6.85 25.34 -45.53
CA LYS A 256 8.02 24.91 -46.30
C LYS A 256 7.76 25.21 -47.78
N PRO A 257 8.62 26.00 -48.44
CA PRO A 257 8.50 26.30 -49.87
C PRO A 257 8.73 25.06 -50.74
#